data_AF-A0AAD5JW86-F1
#
_entry.id   AF-A0AAD5JW86-F1
#
_cell.length_a   1.000
_cell.length_b   1.000
_cell.length_c   1.000
_cell.angle_alpha   90.00
_cell.angle_beta   90.00
_cell.angle_gamma   90.00
#
_symmetry.space_group_name_H-M   'P 1'
#
loop_
_entity.id
_entity.type
_entity.pdbx_description
1 polymer ?
#
loop_
_entity_poly.entity_id
_entity_poly.type
_entity_poly.pdbx_seq_one_letter_code
_entity_poly.pdbx_strand_id
1 'polypeptide(L)'
;MSFTELALSYNQFTSSIPPSIGNLTSLSNLGLQNNQLKGSVPSSLGRLSKLQFLSLSSNHLFGSFPQIFENFTKLIDLYLDENNFIGYLPYDICQSGSLLYLTISDNHFSGPILTSLKNFTSLFRVRLNGNQFTENIFEDFGIYPMLNFIDISHNKFYGQITSNLGKFTQLRDLRIIGNDISGTISPEIGNSAKIGGIDLSFNHLVGEIPKEIGRLTSLNRLILNGNKTLWFST
;
A
#
# COMPACT_ATOMS: atom_id res chain seq x y z
N MET A 1 -6.68 -5.03 35.21
CA MET A 1 -7.26 -5.83 34.12
C MET A 1 -6.43 -5.58 32.87
N SER A 2 -6.08 -6.64 32.13
CA SER A 2 -5.23 -6.56 30.93
C SER A 2 -6.11 -6.74 29.70
N PHE A 3 -6.58 -5.65 29.11
CA PHE A 3 -7.33 -5.70 27.85
C PHE A 3 -6.38 -6.06 26.71
N THR A 4 -6.74 -7.08 25.94
CA THR A 4 -6.03 -7.48 24.71
C THR A 4 -6.73 -6.93 23.46
N GLU A 5 -8.03 -6.64 23.56
CA GLU A 5 -8.83 -6.13 22.46
C GLU A 5 -9.62 -4.90 22.89
N LEU A 6 -9.62 -3.89 22.03
CA LEU A 6 -10.47 -2.71 22.12
C LEU A 6 -11.14 -2.48 20.77
N ALA A 7 -12.41 -2.86 20.67
CA ALA A 7 -13.23 -2.72 19.47
C ALA A 7 -14.27 -1.61 19.67
N LEU A 8 -14.05 -0.47 19.03
CA LEU A 8 -14.91 0.73 19.10
C LEU A 8 -15.38 1.18 17.71
N SER A 9 -15.30 0.29 16.72
CA SER A 9 -15.64 0.58 15.34
C SER A 9 -17.14 0.79 15.11
N TYR A 10 -17.50 1.45 14.01
CA TYR A 10 -18.90 1.70 13.61
C TYR A 10 -19.72 2.44 14.68
N ASN A 11 -19.14 3.52 15.20
CA ASN A 11 -19.78 4.39 16.19
C ASN A 11 -19.79 5.85 15.68
N GLN A 12 -20.19 6.78 16.55
CA GLN A 12 -20.23 8.21 16.27
C GLN A 12 -19.21 8.99 17.13
N PHE A 13 -18.06 8.40 17.46
CA PHE A 13 -17.05 9.12 18.24
C PHE A 13 -16.50 10.30 17.41
N THR A 14 -16.68 11.52 17.91
CA THR A 14 -16.32 12.77 17.19
C THR A 14 -15.02 13.43 17.69
N SER A 15 -14.51 12.98 18.83
CA SER A 15 -13.36 13.57 19.51
C SER A 15 -12.03 12.99 19.01
N SER A 16 -10.91 13.49 19.50
CA SER A 16 -9.59 12.92 19.21
C SER A 16 -9.34 11.61 19.94
N ILE A 17 -8.44 10.78 19.39
CA ILE A 17 -7.91 9.59 20.04
C ILE A 17 -7.15 10.03 21.31
N PRO A 18 -7.61 9.65 22.53
CA PRO A 18 -6.96 10.10 23.75
C PRO A 18 -5.58 9.43 23.92
N PRO A 19 -4.53 10.18 24.32
CA PRO A 19 -3.20 9.61 24.53
C PRO A 19 -3.14 8.47 25.56
N SER A 20 -4.13 8.41 26.46
CA SER A 20 -4.26 7.35 27.47
C SER A 20 -4.48 5.95 26.87
N ILE A 21 -4.90 5.82 25.60
CA ILE A 21 -4.93 4.52 24.92
C ILE A 21 -3.54 3.85 24.93
N GLY A 22 -2.46 4.64 24.87
CA GLY A 22 -1.09 4.14 24.97
C GLY A 22 -0.74 3.48 26.32
N ASN A 23 -1.59 3.59 27.35
CA ASN A 23 -1.40 2.88 28.62
C ASN A 23 -1.92 1.44 28.58
N LEU A 24 -2.67 1.04 27.54
CA LEU A 24 -3.22 -0.30 27.38
C LEU A 24 -2.20 -1.25 26.75
N THR A 25 -1.02 -1.38 27.36
CA THR A 25 0.17 -2.06 26.80
C THR A 25 0.00 -3.57 26.55
N SER A 26 -1.11 -4.15 26.98
CA SER A 26 -1.50 -5.53 26.66
C SER A 26 -2.28 -5.68 25.35
N LEU A 27 -2.71 -4.57 24.73
CA LEU A 27 -3.51 -4.63 23.50
C LEU A 27 -2.76 -5.30 22.36
N SER A 28 -3.42 -6.28 21.77
CA SER A 28 -3.09 -6.88 20.48
C SER A 28 -3.98 -6.36 19.35
N ASN A 29 -5.21 -5.92 19.67
CA ASN A 29 -6.19 -5.52 18.66
C ASN A 29 -6.81 -4.16 19.03
N LEU A 30 -6.63 -3.16 18.17
CA LEU A 30 -7.25 -1.84 18.30
C LEU A 30 -8.04 -1.49 17.04
N GLY A 31 -9.37 -1.52 17.16
CA GLY A 31 -10.29 -1.14 16.08
C GLY A 31 -11.03 0.16 16.42
N LEU A 32 -10.74 1.22 15.67
CA LEU A 32 -11.37 2.54 15.80
C LEU A 32 -12.05 3.00 14.49
N GLN A 33 -12.13 2.12 13.48
CA GLN A 33 -12.62 2.46 12.15
C GLN A 33 -14.10 2.81 12.10
N ASN A 34 -14.51 3.54 11.06
CA ASN A 34 -15.91 3.96 10.87
C ASN A 34 -16.42 4.77 12.07
N ASN A 35 -15.76 5.90 12.33
CA ASN A 35 -16.14 6.89 13.33
C ASN A 35 -15.99 8.29 12.72
N GLN A 36 -16.10 9.33 13.55
CA GLN A 36 -15.86 10.72 13.17
C GLN A 36 -14.66 11.30 13.93
N LEU A 37 -13.67 10.46 14.27
CA LEU A 37 -12.52 10.86 15.07
C LEU A 37 -11.71 11.92 14.33
N LYS A 38 -11.21 12.91 15.07
CA LYS A 38 -10.46 14.06 14.54
C LYS A 38 -9.09 14.19 15.20
N GLY A 39 -8.25 15.06 14.67
CA GLY A 39 -6.92 15.32 15.24
C GLY A 39 -5.86 14.35 14.75
N SER A 40 -4.66 14.48 15.29
CA SER A 40 -3.52 13.61 14.99
C SER A 40 -3.53 12.33 15.81
N VAL A 41 -2.93 11.27 15.28
CA VAL A 41 -2.67 10.04 16.03
C VAL A 41 -1.65 10.33 17.15
N PRO A 42 -1.96 10.03 18.43
CA PRO A 42 -1.05 10.31 19.53
C PRO A 42 0.19 9.41 19.45
N SER A 43 1.39 9.98 19.65
CA SER A 43 2.65 9.21 19.67
C SER A 43 2.70 8.16 20.78
N SER A 44 1.90 8.29 21.83
CA SER A 44 1.75 7.29 22.88
C SER A 44 1.24 5.94 22.37
N LEU A 45 0.64 5.89 21.18
CA LEU A 45 0.23 4.64 20.53
C LEU A 45 1.43 3.71 20.26
N GLY A 46 2.64 4.27 20.11
CA GLY A 46 3.87 3.48 19.98
C GLY A 46 4.20 2.60 21.19
N ARG A 47 3.56 2.84 22.35
CA ARG A 47 3.74 1.99 23.55
C ARG A 47 3.03 0.64 23.43
N LEU A 48 2.17 0.45 22.43
CA LEU A 48 1.40 -0.77 22.20
C LEU A 48 2.25 -1.82 21.44
N SER A 49 3.36 -2.26 22.01
CA SER A 49 4.32 -3.16 21.33
C SER A 49 3.79 -4.58 21.06
N LYS A 50 2.62 -4.94 21.59
CA LYS A 50 1.95 -6.22 21.33
C LYS A 50 0.92 -6.17 20.20
N LEU A 51 0.71 -4.99 19.61
CA LEU A 51 -0.33 -4.75 18.61
C LEU A 51 -0.06 -5.58 17.35
N GLN A 52 -1.08 -6.32 16.94
CA GLN A 52 -1.14 -7.14 15.72
C GLN A 52 -2.10 -6.54 14.70
N PHE A 53 -3.18 -5.92 15.19
CA PHE A 53 -4.19 -5.27 14.37
C PHE A 53 -4.39 -3.82 14.80
N LEU A 54 -4.24 -2.89 13.85
CA LEU A 54 -4.58 -1.48 13.99
C LEU A 54 -5.46 -1.03 12.82
N SER A 55 -6.69 -0.61 13.11
CA SER A 55 -7.56 0.01 12.12
C SER A 55 -8.07 1.36 12.60
N LEU A 56 -7.73 2.40 11.85
CA LEU A 56 -8.16 3.80 12.02
C LEU A 56 -9.00 4.29 10.82
N SER A 57 -9.38 3.39 9.91
CA SER A 57 -9.99 3.72 8.62
C SER A 57 -11.31 4.47 8.75
N SER A 58 -11.66 5.24 7.72
CA SER A 58 -12.94 5.96 7.62
C SER A 58 -13.19 6.82 8.85
N ASN A 59 -12.32 7.82 9.02
CA ASN A 59 -12.37 8.83 10.07
C ASN A 59 -11.99 10.22 9.48
N HIS A 60 -11.80 11.21 10.34
CA HIS A 60 -11.32 12.54 9.97
C HIS A 60 -9.95 12.85 10.60
N LEU A 61 -9.11 11.83 10.78
CA LEU A 61 -7.77 12.01 11.33
C LEU A 61 -6.88 12.75 10.34
N PHE A 62 -5.96 13.57 10.84
CA PHE A 62 -5.10 14.41 10.01
C PHE A 62 -3.70 14.59 10.62
N GLY A 63 -2.83 15.26 9.87
CA GLY A 63 -1.43 15.45 10.24
C GLY A 63 -0.56 14.27 9.79
N SER A 64 0.72 14.33 10.11
CA SER A 64 1.65 13.24 9.81
C SER A 64 1.42 12.06 10.75
N PHE A 65 1.54 10.84 10.25
CA PHE A 65 1.54 9.67 11.11
C PHE A 65 2.81 9.67 11.98
N PRO A 66 2.72 9.47 13.31
CA PRO A 66 3.87 9.56 14.20
C PRO A 66 4.93 8.50 13.89
N GLN A 67 6.20 8.80 14.16
CA GLN A 67 7.33 7.85 14.03
C GLN A 67 7.30 6.81 15.17
N ILE A 68 6.37 5.87 15.09
CA ILE A 68 6.14 4.86 16.14
C ILE A 68 6.26 3.42 15.65
N PHE A 69 6.42 3.23 14.34
CA PHE A 69 6.42 1.89 13.74
C PHE A 69 7.61 1.02 14.16
N GLU A 70 8.72 1.62 14.60
CA GLU A 70 9.84 0.90 15.24
C GLU A 70 9.37 0.01 16.41
N ASN A 71 8.29 0.40 17.10
CA ASN A 71 7.76 -0.32 18.25
C ASN A 71 6.72 -1.39 17.87
N PHE A 72 6.22 -1.37 16.64
CA PHE A 72 5.17 -2.26 16.15
C PHE A 72 5.73 -3.52 15.50
N THR A 73 6.61 -4.22 16.23
CA THR A 73 7.32 -5.44 15.77
C THR A 73 6.42 -6.66 15.56
N LYS A 74 5.15 -6.60 15.97
CA LYS A 74 4.17 -7.68 15.82
C LYS A 74 2.99 -7.31 14.92
N LEU A 75 3.00 -6.11 14.33
CA LEU A 75 1.87 -5.63 13.55
C LEU A 75 1.74 -6.42 12.25
N ILE A 76 0.55 -6.98 12.03
CA ILE A 76 0.19 -7.82 10.88
C ILE A 76 -0.71 -7.01 9.94
N ASP A 77 -1.66 -6.29 10.53
CA ASP A 77 -2.74 -5.59 9.84
C ASP A 77 -2.72 -4.10 10.17
N LEU A 78 -2.51 -3.26 9.16
CA LEU A 78 -2.57 -1.81 9.27
C LEU A 78 -3.54 -1.21 8.26
N TYR A 79 -4.59 -0.59 8.77
CA TYR A 79 -5.62 0.09 7.99
C TYR A 79 -5.73 1.56 8.44
N LEU A 80 -5.39 2.50 7.56
CA LEU A 80 -5.42 3.96 7.77
C LEU A 80 -6.22 4.68 6.68
N ASP A 81 -6.88 3.93 5.79
CA ASP A 81 -7.59 4.45 4.63
C ASP A 81 -8.73 5.41 4.97
N GLU A 82 -9.12 6.23 3.99
CA GLU A 82 -10.23 7.18 4.12
C GLU A 82 -10.06 8.12 5.33
N ASN A 83 -8.95 8.85 5.34
CA ASN A 83 -8.60 9.86 6.33
C ASN A 83 -7.95 11.08 5.62
N ASN A 84 -7.42 12.03 6.40
CA ASN A 84 -6.73 13.22 5.88
C ASN A 84 -5.24 13.23 6.28
N PHE A 85 -4.60 12.07 6.37
CA PHE A 85 -3.18 11.99 6.73
C PHE A 85 -2.31 12.64 5.66
N ILE A 86 -1.28 13.37 6.10
CA ILE A 86 -0.32 14.07 5.23
C ILE A 86 1.11 13.60 5.49
N GLY A 87 2.05 14.10 4.69
CA GLY A 87 3.48 13.85 4.90
C GLY A 87 3.89 12.45 4.43
N TYR A 88 5.00 11.95 4.98
CA TYR A 88 5.60 10.68 4.57
C TYR A 88 5.14 9.55 5.49
N LEU A 89 5.04 8.34 4.94
CA LEU A 89 4.97 7.16 5.77
C LEU A 89 6.35 6.98 6.45
N PRO A 90 6.43 6.81 7.79
CA PRO A 90 7.71 6.69 8.49
C PRO A 90 8.56 5.55 7.92
N TYR A 91 9.84 5.81 7.64
CA TYR A 91 10.76 4.84 7.05
C TYR A 91 10.97 3.60 7.95
N ASP A 92 10.77 3.74 9.27
CA ASP A 92 10.88 2.66 10.25
C ASP A 92 9.74 1.64 10.17
N ILE A 93 8.73 1.84 9.31
CA ILE A 93 7.69 0.83 9.11
C ILE A 93 8.30 -0.52 8.74
N CYS A 94 9.42 -0.50 7.99
CA CYS A 94 10.26 -1.66 7.65
C CYS A 94 10.67 -2.55 8.83
N GLN A 95 10.78 -2.02 10.06
CA GLN A 95 11.27 -2.78 11.22
C GLN A 95 10.20 -3.69 11.82
N SER A 96 8.93 -3.53 11.43
CA SER A 96 7.84 -4.38 11.92
C SER A 96 8.03 -5.85 11.54
N GLY A 97 8.61 -6.15 10.37
CA GLY A 97 8.92 -7.49 9.85
C GLY A 97 7.70 -8.41 9.60
N SER A 98 6.58 -8.15 10.26
CA SER A 98 5.41 -9.04 10.34
C SER A 98 4.22 -8.56 9.49
N LEU A 99 4.30 -7.37 8.91
CA LEU A 99 3.18 -6.73 8.24
C LEU A 99 2.78 -7.49 6.98
N LEU A 100 1.55 -7.99 6.94
CA LEU A 100 0.97 -8.72 5.81
C LEU A 100 0.04 -7.83 4.98
N TYR A 101 -0.73 -6.97 5.66
CA TYR A 101 -1.76 -6.14 5.05
C TYR A 101 -1.52 -4.67 5.38
N LEU A 102 -1.28 -3.88 4.34
CA LEU A 102 -1.12 -2.44 4.42
C LEU A 102 -2.17 -1.76 3.54
N THR A 103 -3.06 -0.99 4.15
CA THR A 103 -4.07 -0.20 3.43
C THR A 103 -4.06 1.23 3.97
N ILE A 104 -3.61 2.18 3.15
CA ILE A 104 -3.53 3.61 3.49
C ILE A 104 -4.18 4.49 2.40
N SER A 105 -5.05 3.88 1.61
CA SER A 105 -5.72 4.50 0.47
C SER A 105 -6.48 5.76 0.85
N ASP A 106 -6.71 6.63 -0.12
CA ASP A 106 -7.62 7.77 0.01
C ASP A 106 -7.25 8.66 1.19
N ASN A 107 -6.03 9.20 1.11
CA ASN A 107 -5.39 10.09 2.06
C ASN A 107 -4.59 11.17 1.27
N HIS A 108 -3.70 11.89 1.95
CA HIS A 108 -2.78 12.85 1.35
C HIS A 108 -1.31 12.51 1.62
N PHE A 109 -1.00 11.21 1.79
CA PHE A 109 0.39 10.77 1.92
C PHE A 109 1.20 11.10 0.67
N SER A 110 2.47 11.41 0.85
CA SER A 110 3.39 11.84 -0.20
C SER A 110 4.79 11.29 0.03
N GLY A 111 5.75 11.69 -0.80
CA GLY A 111 7.15 11.26 -0.70
C GLY A 111 7.41 9.86 -1.24
N PRO A 112 8.63 9.33 -1.04
CA PRO A 112 8.99 7.97 -1.45
C PRO A 112 8.36 6.93 -0.51
N ILE A 113 7.80 5.86 -1.08
CA ILE A 113 7.21 4.75 -0.34
C ILE A 113 8.07 3.48 -0.43
N LEU A 114 8.73 3.21 -1.56
CA LEU A 114 9.40 1.93 -1.81
C LEU A 114 10.70 1.78 -1.05
N THR A 115 11.47 2.85 -0.86
CA THR A 115 12.64 2.80 0.05
C THR A 115 12.18 2.36 1.46
N SER A 116 11.02 2.86 1.88
CA SER A 116 10.37 2.54 3.15
C SER A 116 9.64 1.20 3.16
N LEU A 117 9.54 0.48 2.03
CA LEU A 117 8.93 -0.85 1.96
C LEU A 117 9.94 -1.97 1.63
N LYS A 118 11.18 -1.63 1.23
CA LYS A 118 12.18 -2.58 0.72
C LYS A 118 12.42 -3.82 1.58
N ASN A 119 12.26 -3.71 2.90
CA ASN A 119 12.54 -4.80 3.84
C ASN A 119 11.31 -5.66 4.20
N PHE A 120 10.11 -5.35 3.71
CA PHE A 120 8.93 -6.16 4.00
C PHE A 120 8.77 -7.34 3.06
N THR A 121 9.54 -8.39 3.32
CA THR A 121 9.43 -9.65 2.57
C THR A 121 8.10 -10.38 2.82
N SER A 122 7.39 -10.04 3.91
CA SER A 122 6.13 -10.63 4.33
C SER A 122 4.88 -10.01 3.70
N LEU A 123 4.96 -8.81 3.11
CA LEU A 123 3.79 -8.13 2.55
C LEU A 123 3.04 -9.02 1.56
N PHE A 124 1.75 -9.19 1.83
CA PHE A 124 0.85 -10.01 1.02
C PHE A 124 -0.10 -9.13 0.21
N ARG A 125 -0.61 -8.04 0.81
CA ARG A 125 -1.54 -7.12 0.16
C ARG A 125 -1.24 -5.67 0.52
N VAL A 126 -1.07 -4.85 -0.51
CA VAL A 126 -0.76 -3.42 -0.39
C VAL A 126 -1.79 -2.59 -1.14
N ARG A 127 -2.32 -1.55 -0.50
CA ARG A 127 -3.23 -0.57 -1.08
C ARG A 127 -2.78 0.84 -0.68
N LEU A 128 -2.30 1.59 -1.67
CA LEU A 128 -1.79 2.95 -1.55
C LEU A 128 -2.58 3.94 -2.43
N ASN A 129 -3.65 3.47 -3.09
CA ASN A 129 -4.35 4.24 -4.10
C ASN A 129 -4.95 5.55 -3.55
N GLY A 130 -5.10 6.57 -4.39
CA GLY A 130 -5.72 7.83 -3.97
C GLY A 130 -4.86 8.61 -2.97
N ASN A 131 -3.58 8.76 -3.27
CA ASN A 131 -2.63 9.54 -2.46
C ASN A 131 -1.81 10.49 -3.38
N GLN A 132 -0.71 11.03 -2.87
CA GLN A 132 0.16 11.96 -3.58
C GLN A 132 1.61 11.45 -3.67
N PHE A 133 1.82 10.13 -3.68
CA PHE A 133 3.16 9.55 -3.76
C PHE A 133 3.85 9.91 -5.07
N THR A 134 5.12 10.29 -4.96
CA THR A 134 5.96 10.77 -6.07
C THR A 134 7.29 10.02 -6.04
N GLU A 135 7.36 8.87 -6.71
CA GLU A 135 8.56 8.03 -6.72
C GLU A 135 8.71 7.33 -8.08
N ASN A 136 9.96 7.06 -8.47
CA ASN A 136 10.24 6.14 -9.57
C ASN A 136 10.05 4.71 -9.07
N ILE A 137 8.96 4.09 -9.49
CA ILE A 137 8.50 2.89 -8.80
C ILE A 137 9.21 1.60 -9.27
N PHE A 138 9.83 1.60 -10.45
CA PHE A 138 10.23 0.35 -11.10
C PHE A 138 11.69 -0.09 -10.87
N GLU A 139 12.52 0.70 -10.17
CA GLU A 139 13.88 0.26 -9.79
C GLU A 139 13.86 -0.82 -8.69
N ASP A 140 12.87 -0.76 -7.79
CA ASP A 140 12.73 -1.67 -6.64
C ASP A 140 11.53 -2.62 -6.75
N PHE A 141 10.86 -2.70 -7.90
CA PHE A 141 9.77 -3.67 -8.10
C PHE A 141 10.28 -5.12 -8.08
N GLY A 142 9.42 -6.06 -7.66
CA GLY A 142 9.75 -7.49 -7.67
C GLY A 142 10.60 -7.99 -6.51
N ILE A 143 10.92 -7.14 -5.52
CA ILE A 143 11.61 -7.53 -4.28
C ILE A 143 10.70 -8.13 -3.20
N TYR A 144 9.39 -8.17 -3.44
CA TYR A 144 8.37 -8.64 -2.50
C TYR A 144 7.95 -10.07 -2.85
N PRO A 145 8.59 -11.11 -2.27
CA PRO A 145 8.40 -12.48 -2.71
C PRO A 145 6.99 -13.02 -2.40
N MET A 146 6.31 -12.49 -1.39
CA MET A 146 4.98 -12.93 -0.96
C MET A 146 3.84 -12.08 -1.53
N LEU A 147 4.14 -10.96 -2.20
CA LEU A 147 3.13 -9.98 -2.60
C LEU A 147 2.15 -10.59 -3.59
N ASN A 148 0.87 -10.58 -3.22
CA ASN A 148 -0.22 -11.15 -3.99
C ASN A 148 -1.07 -10.10 -4.70
N PHE A 149 -1.25 -8.95 -4.06
CA PHE A 149 -2.06 -7.85 -4.59
C PHE A 149 -1.39 -6.52 -4.28
N ILE A 150 -1.32 -5.65 -5.27
CA ILE A 150 -0.90 -4.26 -5.08
C ILE A 150 -1.78 -3.30 -5.88
N ASP A 151 -2.23 -2.25 -5.20
CA ASP A 151 -2.93 -1.13 -5.81
C ASP A 151 -2.25 0.19 -5.42
N ILE A 152 -1.70 0.86 -6.42
CA ILE A 152 -0.99 2.15 -6.31
C ILE A 152 -1.64 3.22 -7.20
N SER A 153 -2.87 2.95 -7.62
CA SER A 153 -3.61 3.79 -8.56
C SER A 153 -3.83 5.21 -8.03
N HIS A 154 -4.02 6.18 -8.92
CA HIS A 154 -4.35 7.56 -8.57
C HIS A 154 -3.34 8.16 -7.59
N ASN A 155 -2.08 8.19 -8.03
CA ASN A 155 -0.94 8.81 -7.36
C ASN A 155 -0.16 9.65 -8.40
N LYS A 156 1.07 10.03 -8.08
CA LYS A 156 2.00 10.73 -8.99
C LYS A 156 3.26 9.90 -9.21
N PHE A 157 3.12 8.57 -9.21
CA PHE A 157 4.23 7.68 -9.52
C PHE A 157 4.68 7.89 -10.97
N TYR A 158 5.98 7.82 -11.20
CA TYR A 158 6.56 7.98 -12.53
C TYR A 158 7.63 6.91 -12.76
N GLY A 159 8.33 7.02 -13.89
CA GLY A 159 9.37 6.07 -14.30
C GLY A 159 8.89 5.18 -15.44
N GLN A 160 9.68 4.15 -15.72
CA GLN A 160 9.44 3.22 -16.83
C GLN A 160 9.26 1.82 -16.30
N ILE A 161 8.35 1.06 -16.91
CA ILE A 161 8.19 -0.36 -16.59
C ILE A 161 9.48 -1.10 -16.96
N THR A 162 10.24 -1.54 -15.95
CA THR A 162 11.49 -2.30 -16.14
C THR A 162 11.25 -3.81 -16.11
N SER A 163 12.31 -4.58 -16.37
CA SER A 163 12.32 -6.04 -16.29
C SER A 163 12.00 -6.59 -14.90
N ASN A 164 12.04 -5.75 -13.87
CA ASN A 164 11.72 -6.11 -12.49
C ASN A 164 10.28 -6.60 -12.28
N LEU A 165 9.32 -6.20 -13.14
CA LEU A 165 7.96 -6.75 -13.06
C LEU A 165 7.97 -8.28 -13.14
N GLY A 166 8.82 -8.85 -14.00
CA GLY A 166 8.95 -10.29 -14.16
C GLY A 166 9.45 -11.05 -12.93
N LYS A 167 9.93 -10.36 -11.88
CA LYS A 167 10.41 -10.98 -10.64
C LYS A 167 9.29 -11.31 -9.65
N PHE A 168 8.08 -10.81 -9.85
CA PHE A 168 6.96 -11.16 -8.98
C PHE A 168 6.53 -12.61 -9.19
N THR A 169 6.76 -13.46 -8.19
CA THR A 169 6.44 -14.90 -8.25
C THR A 169 5.06 -15.26 -7.67
N GLN A 170 4.46 -14.38 -6.86
CA GLN A 170 3.18 -14.60 -6.19
C GLN A 170 2.08 -13.61 -6.59
N LEU A 171 2.43 -12.56 -7.33
CA LEU A 171 1.50 -11.46 -7.65
C LEU A 171 0.38 -11.96 -8.56
N ARG A 172 -0.85 -11.62 -8.19
CA ARG A 172 -2.09 -11.98 -8.91
C ARG A 172 -2.80 -10.78 -9.51
N ASP A 173 -2.74 -9.62 -8.85
CA ASP A 173 -3.42 -8.42 -9.33
C ASP A 173 -2.50 -7.21 -9.13
N LEU A 174 -2.22 -6.51 -10.23
CA LEU A 174 -1.40 -5.32 -10.31
C LEU A 174 -2.24 -4.17 -10.84
N ARG A 175 -2.39 -3.10 -10.04
CA ARG A 175 -3.14 -1.90 -10.42
C ARG A 175 -2.28 -0.65 -10.27
N ILE A 176 -2.05 0.02 -11.40
CA ILE A 176 -1.26 1.25 -11.50
C ILE A 176 -2.06 2.29 -12.30
N ILE A 177 -3.37 2.39 -12.05
CA ILE A 177 -4.27 3.24 -12.83
C ILE A 177 -3.95 4.71 -12.55
N GLY A 178 -3.99 5.60 -13.53
CA GLY A 178 -3.98 7.05 -13.26
C GLY A 178 -2.71 7.54 -12.56
N ASN A 179 -1.55 7.27 -13.15
CA ASN A 179 -0.24 7.72 -12.69
C ASN A 179 0.54 8.37 -13.85
N ASP A 180 1.78 8.78 -13.60
CA ASP A 180 2.68 9.37 -14.59
C ASP A 180 3.70 8.35 -15.16
N ILE A 181 3.32 7.07 -15.25
CA ILE A 181 4.19 6.02 -15.78
C ILE A 181 4.38 6.18 -17.29
N SER A 182 5.62 6.05 -17.77
CA SER A 182 6.00 6.25 -19.17
C SER A 182 6.82 5.06 -19.72
N GLY A 183 7.28 5.17 -20.96
CA GLY A 183 8.07 4.12 -21.61
C GLY A 183 7.23 2.97 -22.13
N THR A 184 7.88 1.82 -22.36
CA THR A 184 7.26 0.62 -22.95
C THR A 184 6.95 -0.43 -21.89
N ILE A 185 6.09 -1.40 -22.22
CA ILE A 185 5.86 -2.56 -21.36
C ILE A 185 6.99 -3.57 -21.62
N SER A 186 7.78 -3.87 -20.58
CA SER A 186 8.90 -4.82 -20.67
C SER A 186 8.42 -6.24 -21.00
N PRO A 187 9.03 -6.96 -21.96
CA PRO A 187 8.70 -8.37 -22.28
C PRO A 187 8.77 -9.32 -21.08
N GLU A 188 9.62 -9.03 -20.09
CA GLU A 188 9.78 -9.79 -18.87
C GLU A 188 8.51 -9.83 -18.01
N ILE A 189 7.50 -9.01 -18.29
CA ILE A 189 6.17 -9.15 -17.69
C ILE A 189 5.62 -10.56 -17.87
N GLY A 190 5.98 -11.25 -18.97
CA GLY A 190 5.61 -12.64 -19.24
C GLY A 190 6.21 -13.68 -18.28
N ASN A 191 7.14 -13.29 -17.40
CA ASN A 191 7.73 -14.18 -16.39
C ASN A 191 6.86 -14.29 -15.12
N SER A 192 5.92 -13.38 -14.90
CA SER A 192 5.04 -13.38 -13.72
C SER A 192 3.85 -14.33 -13.88
N ALA A 193 4.13 -15.64 -13.93
CA ALA A 193 3.17 -16.68 -14.31
C ALA A 193 1.84 -16.72 -13.53
N LYS A 194 1.78 -16.16 -12.31
CA LYS A 194 0.58 -16.13 -11.47
C LYS A 194 -0.30 -14.90 -11.65
N ILE A 195 0.14 -13.91 -12.43
CA ILE A 195 -0.61 -12.67 -12.59
C ILE A 195 -1.90 -12.94 -13.37
N GLY A 196 -3.03 -12.59 -12.75
CA GLY A 196 -4.37 -12.77 -13.31
C GLY A 196 -4.99 -11.46 -13.80
N GLY A 197 -4.61 -10.35 -13.19
CA GLY A 197 -5.08 -9.01 -13.54
C GLY A 197 -3.95 -8.00 -13.64
N ILE A 198 -3.92 -7.25 -14.74
CA ILE A 198 -3.03 -6.11 -14.95
C ILE A 198 -3.91 -4.93 -15.37
N ASP A 199 -3.80 -3.83 -14.63
CA ASP A 199 -4.40 -2.55 -14.99
C ASP A 199 -3.34 -1.45 -14.99
N LEU A 200 -3.00 -0.96 -16.18
CA LEU A 200 -2.07 0.14 -16.42
C LEU A 200 -2.79 1.31 -17.11
N SER A 201 -4.12 1.38 -17.02
CA SER A 201 -4.89 2.42 -17.68
C SER A 201 -4.56 3.82 -17.18
N PHE A 202 -4.80 4.82 -18.03
CA PHE A 202 -4.59 6.23 -17.71
C PHE A 202 -3.15 6.54 -17.26
N ASN A 203 -2.18 6.16 -18.08
CA ASN A 203 -0.75 6.48 -17.92
C ASN A 203 -0.19 7.08 -19.23
N HIS A 204 1.13 7.22 -19.34
CA HIS A 204 1.83 7.73 -20.52
C HIS A 204 2.60 6.63 -21.29
N LEU A 205 2.15 5.37 -21.22
CA LEU A 205 2.81 4.26 -21.89
C LEU A 205 2.74 4.40 -23.42
N VAL A 206 3.82 3.96 -24.07
CA VAL A 206 3.99 3.93 -25.52
C VAL A 206 4.59 2.60 -25.94
N GLY A 207 4.60 2.30 -27.24
CA GLY A 207 5.32 1.15 -27.76
C GLY A 207 4.44 -0.08 -27.99
N GLU A 208 5.13 -1.18 -28.24
CA GLU A 208 4.53 -2.47 -28.51
C GLU A 208 4.05 -3.14 -27.20
N ILE A 209 2.90 -3.79 -27.28
CA ILE A 209 2.43 -4.75 -26.28
C ILE A 209 3.19 -6.06 -26.52
N PRO A 210 4.09 -6.48 -25.62
CA PRO A 210 4.98 -7.61 -25.88
C PRO A 210 4.22 -8.92 -25.99
N LYS A 211 4.56 -9.74 -27.01
CA LYS A 211 3.98 -11.07 -27.23
C LYS A 211 4.13 -12.01 -26.03
N GLU A 212 5.12 -11.76 -25.18
CA GLU A 212 5.37 -12.47 -23.93
C GLU A 212 4.19 -12.39 -22.95
N ILE A 213 3.28 -11.42 -23.09
CA ILE A 213 2.00 -11.42 -22.37
C ILE A 213 1.21 -12.71 -22.64
N GLY A 214 1.37 -13.33 -23.82
CA GLY A 214 0.77 -14.64 -24.13
C GLY A 214 1.29 -15.80 -23.27
N ARG A 215 2.39 -15.63 -22.52
CA ARG A 215 2.89 -16.62 -21.54
C ARG A 215 2.13 -16.57 -20.21
N LEU A 216 1.37 -15.50 -19.96
CA LEU A 216 0.63 -15.30 -18.73
C LEU A 216 -0.67 -16.12 -18.72
N THR A 217 -0.55 -17.43 -18.49
CA THR A 217 -1.69 -18.38 -18.55
C THR A 217 -2.78 -18.11 -17.52
N SER A 218 -2.48 -17.38 -16.45
CA SER A 218 -3.46 -16.98 -15.43
C SER A 218 -4.22 -15.69 -15.78
N LEU A 219 -3.74 -14.93 -16.78
CA LEU A 219 -4.24 -13.59 -17.12
C LEU A 219 -5.65 -13.66 -17.68
N ASN A 220 -6.58 -13.01 -16.98
CA ASN A 220 -7.99 -12.89 -17.38
C ASN A 220 -8.44 -11.42 -17.53
N ARG A 221 -7.61 -10.47 -17.07
CA ARG A 221 -7.89 -9.05 -17.17
C ARG A 221 -6.62 -8.28 -17.54
N LEU A 222 -6.64 -7.63 -18.69
CA LEU A 222 -5.60 -6.72 -19.16
C LEU A 222 -6.26 -5.40 -19.58
N ILE A 223 -5.98 -4.33 -18.83
CA ILE A 223 -6.58 -3.02 -19.05
C ILE A 223 -5.47 -2.01 -19.31
N LEU A 224 -5.48 -1.42 -20.52
CA LEU A 224 -4.43 -0.54 -21.03
C LEU A 224 -4.98 0.78 -21.64
N ASN A 225 -6.28 1.04 -21.56
CA ASN A 225 -6.90 2.24 -22.14
C ASN A 225 -6.38 3.54 -21.51
N GLY A 226 -6.48 4.66 -22.22
CA GLY A 226 -6.01 5.95 -21.69
C GLY A 226 -4.50 6.10 -21.63
N ASN A 227 -3.75 5.27 -22.35
CA ASN A 227 -2.32 5.47 -22.64
C ASN A 227 -2.11 6.23 -23.96
N LYS A 228 -0.86 6.57 -24.29
CA LYS A 228 -0.54 7.39 -25.48
C LYS A 228 -0.63 6.61 -26.78
N THR A 229 0.32 5.71 -27.04
CA THR A 229 0.41 5.00 -28.32
C THR A 229 0.85 3.56 -28.07
N LEU A 230 -0.11 2.66 -27.87
CA LEU A 230 0.14 1.22 -27.73
C LEU A 230 -0.35 0.46 -28.97
N TRP A 231 0.41 -0.54 -29.43
CA TRP A 231 0.04 -1.42 -30.55
C TRP A 231 0.46 -2.88 -30.27
N PHE A 232 -0.17 -3.84 -30.93
CA PHE A 232 0.17 -5.26 -30.77
C PHE A 232 1.45 -5.63 -31.54
N SER A 233 2.22 -6.56 -30.97
CA SER A 233 3.29 -7.26 -31.67
C SER A 233 2.74 -8.04 -32.88
N THR A 234 3.40 -7.95 -34.04
CA THR A 234 3.12 -8.80 -35.20
C THR A 234 3.70 -10.20 -35.04
#